data_AF-A0A136J4T5-F1
#
_entry.id   AF-A0A136J4T5-F1
#
_cell.length_a   1.000
_cell.length_b   1.000
_cell.length_c   1.000
_cell.angle_alpha   90.00
_cell.angle_beta   90.00
_cell.angle_gamma   90.00
#
_symmetry.space_group_name_H-M   'P 1'
#
loop_
_entity.id
_entity.type
_entity.pdbx_description
1 polymer ?
#
loop_
_entity_poly.entity_id
_entity_poly.type
_entity_poly.pdbx_seq_one_letter_code
_entity_poly.pdbx_strand_id
1 'polypeptide(L)'
;MDAANIKRIWSISDRLALLRPGVAADALRSSRRSNHAIAKQGREQGSDTHRKRIQNILVKQDVVAQAMVLFTDGPGEAEDDAFEAFITTHKTHEEEGLPGSHGTPSSNTDDEHKEQRVEFWADYWNTLVYSAMGDLDLGSIGRDFLGWTSLYDGKEIDKNEMNEWLDETIKTIVDLCAGEASHVLEIGTGSGMILFNIISEVQSYVGLEMSPTAVSFIKEVLESKENLTDKIHMLLGTAADLSSLQIPTEPDLVVINSVAQYFPTQQYLLGVIEAIGNIPSVNRAFIGDVRSLALCNEFLFSKAIHDLGDKATSRELRSAMSTSAQREMELLIDPGFFTALPDRLAGLVQHVEILPKCMKANNELSRFRYGVVIHFNRQSDATLAVRGIDAANGERLDFVSEGLDMEALYQRLQASPSDTLLVSNIPNVKTSVDSRLYAIATGLEGSDDDGYDIQSPGWIPAARRAAERRPAMSTLELLDVAHRSGYRVVMSAARQFSQRGGLDAIFYKGHDIMTKNSGEEHAGGLTRFRFPTDHAGRDMDTLTTHPMRLQAKRTIVERLKQSLQAELPVHLVPRQIHVVEELPKLGTDQDHSYACQMRLF
;
A
#
# COMPACT_ATOMS: atom_id res chain seq x y z
N MET A 1 -31.98 25.97 -42.25
CA MET A 1 -33.37 26.48 -42.25
C MET A 1 -33.43 27.64 -41.27
N ASP A 2 -33.93 28.78 -41.72
CA ASP A 2 -33.74 30.08 -41.08
C ASP A 2 -34.55 30.24 -39.77
N ALA A 3 -33.95 30.86 -38.75
CA ALA A 3 -34.48 30.97 -37.38
C ALA A 3 -35.82 31.76 -37.31
N ALA A 4 -36.15 32.49 -38.36
CA ALA A 4 -37.42 33.21 -38.51
C ALA A 4 -38.62 32.27 -38.78
N ASN A 5 -38.43 31.10 -39.39
CA ASN A 5 -39.53 30.17 -39.68
C ASN A 5 -39.95 29.34 -38.46
N ILE A 6 -39.04 29.09 -37.51
CA ILE A 6 -39.34 28.34 -36.28
C ILE A 6 -40.28 29.17 -35.39
N LYS A 7 -40.04 30.47 -35.21
CA LYS A 7 -40.94 31.33 -34.40
C LYS A 7 -42.36 31.45 -34.97
N ARG A 8 -42.54 31.30 -36.29
CA ARG A 8 -43.87 31.33 -36.93
C ARG A 8 -44.68 30.05 -36.74
N ILE A 9 -44.00 28.89 -36.62
CA ILE A 9 -44.64 27.59 -36.35
C ILE A 9 -45.14 27.51 -34.90
N TRP A 10 -44.37 28.06 -33.95
CA TRP A 10 -44.79 28.11 -32.54
C TRP A 10 -46.02 29.01 -32.31
N SER A 11 -46.13 30.14 -33.04
CA SER A 11 -47.30 31.03 -32.96
C SER A 11 -48.62 30.42 -33.49
N ILE A 12 -48.56 29.37 -34.33
CA ILE A 12 -49.74 28.69 -34.88
C ILE A 12 -50.16 27.51 -33.98
N SER A 13 -49.20 26.78 -33.39
CA SER A 13 -49.47 25.70 -32.43
C SER A 13 -50.17 26.20 -31.17
N ASP A 14 -49.78 27.36 -30.64
CA ASP A 14 -50.40 27.90 -29.41
C ASP A 14 -51.85 28.34 -29.62
N ARG A 15 -52.27 28.65 -30.85
CA ARG A 15 -53.67 28.99 -31.17
C ARG A 15 -54.55 27.75 -31.39
N LEU A 16 -53.98 26.59 -31.70
CA LEU A 16 -54.72 25.33 -31.89
C LEU A 16 -54.89 24.53 -30.59
N ALA A 17 -54.10 24.82 -29.55
CA ALA A 17 -54.18 24.17 -28.24
C ALA A 17 -55.46 24.50 -27.43
N LEU A 18 -56.27 25.48 -27.89
CA LEU A 18 -57.53 25.87 -27.24
C LEU A 18 -58.77 25.09 -27.68
N LEU A 19 -58.66 24.10 -28.60
CA LEU A 19 -59.86 23.45 -29.15
C LEU A 19 -60.06 21.95 -28.91
N ARG A 20 -59.07 21.11 -28.56
CA ARG A 20 -59.31 19.71 -28.08
C ARG A 20 -58.11 19.15 -27.26
N PRO A 21 -58.23 18.95 -25.94
CA PRO A 21 -57.09 18.62 -25.07
C PRO A 21 -56.57 17.16 -25.15
N GLY A 22 -57.31 16.22 -25.74
CA GLY A 22 -56.94 14.79 -25.70
C GLY A 22 -55.99 14.30 -26.81
N VAL A 23 -55.96 14.94 -27.99
CA VAL A 23 -55.19 14.45 -29.16
C VAL A 23 -53.82 15.15 -29.29
N ALA A 24 -53.67 16.33 -28.69
CA ALA A 24 -52.42 17.11 -28.74
C ALA A 24 -51.32 16.54 -27.80
N ALA A 25 -51.69 15.92 -26.68
CA ALA A 25 -50.74 15.43 -25.68
C ALA A 25 -49.91 14.22 -26.16
N ASP A 26 -50.54 13.29 -26.90
CA ASP A 26 -49.85 12.11 -27.43
C ASP A 26 -48.96 12.44 -28.63
N ALA A 27 -49.39 13.37 -29.49
CA ALA A 27 -48.56 13.89 -30.59
C ALA A 27 -47.34 14.69 -30.08
N LEU A 28 -47.49 15.45 -28.98
CA LEU A 28 -46.38 16.14 -28.32
C LEU A 28 -45.42 15.19 -27.60
N ARG A 29 -45.91 14.10 -26.99
CA ARG A 29 -45.07 13.06 -26.38
C ARG A 29 -44.32 12.21 -27.41
N SER A 30 -44.95 11.84 -28.52
CA SER A 30 -44.29 11.11 -29.60
C SER A 30 -43.26 11.99 -30.31
N SER A 31 -43.58 13.26 -30.58
CA SER A 31 -42.65 14.25 -31.15
C SER A 31 -41.46 14.53 -30.23
N ARG A 32 -41.66 14.64 -28.90
CA ARG A 32 -40.56 14.76 -27.92
C ARG A 32 -39.68 13.50 -27.87
N ARG A 33 -40.26 12.30 -27.89
CA ARG A 33 -39.49 11.04 -27.94
C ARG A 33 -38.70 10.88 -29.24
N SER A 34 -39.30 11.22 -30.38
CA SER A 34 -38.62 11.19 -31.69
C SER A 34 -37.53 12.25 -31.79
N ASN A 35 -37.75 13.48 -31.30
CA ASN A 35 -36.71 14.51 -31.27
C ASN A 35 -35.59 14.19 -30.29
N HIS A 36 -35.88 13.52 -29.17
CA HIS A 36 -34.86 13.05 -28.23
C HIS A 36 -34.06 11.87 -28.82
N ALA A 37 -34.71 10.96 -29.54
CA ALA A 37 -34.03 9.88 -30.27
C ALA A 37 -33.15 10.40 -31.41
N ILE A 38 -33.61 11.40 -32.18
CA ILE A 38 -32.83 12.03 -33.25
C ILE A 38 -31.67 12.86 -32.66
N ALA A 39 -31.88 13.55 -31.54
CA ALA A 39 -30.82 14.27 -30.83
C ALA A 39 -29.78 13.32 -30.23
N LYS A 40 -30.21 12.16 -29.70
CA LYS A 40 -29.32 11.10 -29.20
C LYS A 40 -28.54 10.46 -30.35
N GLN A 41 -29.19 10.12 -31.45
CA GLN A 41 -28.57 9.55 -32.65
C GLN A 41 -27.61 10.54 -33.35
N GLY A 42 -27.91 11.84 -33.33
CA GLY A 42 -27.01 12.91 -33.78
C GLY A 42 -25.80 13.13 -32.86
N ARG A 43 -25.99 12.99 -31.53
CA ARG A 43 -24.87 12.99 -30.54
C ARG A 43 -23.98 11.76 -30.70
N GLU A 44 -24.56 10.58 -30.88
CA GLU A 44 -23.83 9.33 -31.12
C GLU A 44 -23.01 9.37 -32.41
N GLN A 45 -23.56 9.88 -33.53
CA GLN A 45 -22.80 10.04 -34.78
C GLN A 45 -21.67 11.08 -34.70
N GLY A 46 -21.90 12.20 -34.02
CA GLY A 46 -20.87 13.20 -33.73
C GLY A 46 -19.78 12.64 -32.81
N SER A 47 -20.17 11.87 -31.79
CA SER A 47 -19.28 11.20 -30.86
C SER A 47 -18.41 10.14 -31.54
N ASP A 48 -18.96 9.35 -32.46
CA ASP A 48 -18.21 8.36 -33.25
C ASP A 48 -17.10 8.99 -34.11
N THR A 49 -17.39 10.15 -34.69
CA THR A 49 -16.44 10.90 -35.52
C THR A 49 -15.31 11.47 -34.65
N HIS A 50 -15.65 12.03 -33.49
CA HIS A 50 -14.66 12.51 -32.51
C HIS A 50 -13.84 11.36 -31.91
N ARG A 51 -14.47 10.24 -31.54
CA ARG A 51 -13.83 9.02 -31.05
C ARG A 51 -12.74 8.53 -32.00
N LYS A 52 -13.08 8.37 -33.28
CA LYS A 52 -12.12 7.97 -34.33
C LYS A 52 -11.00 9.00 -34.50
N ARG A 53 -11.31 10.30 -34.40
CA ARG A 53 -10.29 11.36 -34.50
C ARG A 53 -9.31 11.31 -33.33
N ILE A 54 -9.78 11.16 -32.10
CA ILE A 54 -8.95 11.02 -30.89
C ILE A 54 -8.08 9.76 -31.02
N GLN A 55 -8.68 8.63 -31.39
CA GLN A 55 -7.98 7.36 -31.58
C GLN A 55 -6.86 7.49 -32.63
N ASN A 56 -7.11 8.17 -33.74
CA ASN A 56 -6.12 8.40 -34.79
C ASN A 56 -4.95 9.30 -34.32
N ILE A 57 -5.20 10.29 -33.45
CA ILE A 57 -4.13 11.13 -32.90
C ILE A 57 -3.26 10.31 -31.95
N LEU A 58 -3.89 9.45 -31.12
CA LEU A 58 -3.19 8.57 -30.19
C LEU A 58 -2.30 7.54 -30.91
N VAL A 59 -2.82 6.83 -31.90
CA VAL A 59 -2.08 5.78 -32.65
C VAL A 59 -0.93 6.35 -33.49
N LYS A 60 -0.94 7.66 -33.80
CA LYS A 60 0.17 8.33 -34.49
C LYS A 60 1.38 8.60 -33.59
N GLN A 61 1.24 8.47 -32.28
CA GLN A 61 2.33 8.70 -31.34
C GLN A 61 3.21 7.46 -31.31
N ASP A 62 4.53 7.62 -31.47
CA ASP A 62 5.49 6.50 -31.62
C ASP A 62 5.44 5.49 -30.46
N VAL A 63 4.98 5.94 -29.29
CA VAL A 63 4.86 5.11 -28.07
C VAL A 63 3.59 4.23 -28.04
N VAL A 64 2.56 4.54 -28.83
CA VAL A 64 1.24 3.88 -28.77
C VAL A 64 1.12 2.79 -29.82
N ALA A 65 0.98 1.53 -29.39
CA ALA A 65 0.77 0.40 -30.27
C ALA A 65 -0.70 0.27 -30.71
N GLN A 66 -1.63 0.44 -29.76
CA GLN A 66 -3.06 0.42 -30.04
C GLN A 66 -3.77 1.44 -29.15
N ALA A 67 -4.89 1.96 -29.63
CA ALA A 67 -5.76 2.83 -28.85
C ALA A 67 -7.22 2.47 -29.08
N MET A 68 -8.01 2.55 -28.03
CA MET A 68 -9.47 2.46 -28.02
C MET A 68 -10.00 3.67 -27.26
N VAL A 69 -11.01 4.35 -27.81
CA VAL A 69 -11.63 5.51 -27.16
C VAL A 69 -13.08 5.16 -26.92
N LEU A 70 -13.58 5.41 -25.72
CA LEU A 70 -14.97 5.24 -25.32
C LEU A 70 -15.58 6.62 -25.06
N PHE A 71 -16.88 6.74 -25.33
CA PHE A 71 -17.68 7.89 -24.92
C PHE A 71 -18.56 7.47 -23.76
N THR A 72 -18.56 8.28 -22.71
CA THR A 72 -19.29 7.99 -21.47
C THR A 72 -20.37 9.04 -21.23
N ASP A 73 -21.62 8.59 -21.17
CA ASP A 73 -22.77 9.42 -20.80
C ASP A 73 -22.79 9.63 -19.27
N GLY A 74 -22.86 10.89 -18.83
CA GLY A 74 -23.04 11.24 -17.40
C GLY A 74 -24.46 10.90 -16.91
N PRO A 75 -24.66 10.52 -15.63
CA PRO A 75 -25.98 10.21 -15.09
C PRO A 75 -26.70 11.51 -14.67
N GLY A 76 -27.14 12.32 -15.62
CA GLY A 76 -27.96 13.51 -15.33
C GLY A 76 -27.94 14.57 -16.43
N GLU A 77 -28.89 15.51 -16.41
CA GLU A 77 -28.96 16.63 -17.36
C GLU A 77 -27.84 17.68 -17.17
N ALA A 78 -26.87 17.46 -16.27
CA ALA A 78 -25.89 18.47 -15.85
C ALA A 78 -24.44 17.98 -15.56
N GLU A 79 -24.05 16.75 -15.96
CA GLU A 79 -22.63 16.34 -15.93
C GLU A 79 -22.09 16.09 -17.35
N ASP A 80 -20.92 16.64 -17.64
CA ASP A 80 -20.32 16.74 -18.98
C ASP A 80 -20.03 15.35 -19.62
N ASP A 81 -20.69 15.09 -20.75
CA ASP A 81 -20.33 14.07 -21.74
C ASP A 81 -18.80 14.03 -21.95
N ALA A 82 -18.14 12.89 -21.73
CA ALA A 82 -16.67 12.79 -21.75
C ALA A 82 -16.13 11.55 -22.46
N PHE A 83 -14.94 11.70 -23.06
CA PHE A 83 -14.19 10.59 -23.65
C PHE A 83 -13.23 9.96 -22.63
N GLU A 84 -13.09 8.64 -22.68
CA GLU A 84 -12.06 7.87 -21.98
C GLU A 84 -11.24 7.10 -23.01
N ALA A 85 -9.92 7.07 -22.86
CA ALA A 85 -9.03 6.40 -23.80
C ALA A 85 -8.27 5.26 -23.12
N PHE A 86 -8.13 4.13 -23.80
CA PHE A 86 -7.34 2.98 -23.37
C PHE A 86 -6.30 2.72 -24.44
N ILE A 87 -5.03 2.63 -24.05
CA ILE A 87 -3.92 2.41 -24.96
C ILE A 87 -3.05 1.25 -24.51
N THR A 88 -2.41 0.60 -25.49
CA THR A 88 -1.24 -0.26 -25.25
C THR A 88 -0.01 0.42 -25.83
N THR A 89 1.14 0.17 -25.25
CA THR A 89 2.42 0.74 -25.71
C THR A 89 3.20 -0.27 -26.56
N HIS A 90 4.06 0.20 -27.46
CA HIS A 90 4.97 -0.69 -28.18
C HIS A 90 5.96 -1.32 -27.20
N LYS A 91 6.20 -2.62 -27.30
CA LYS A 91 7.14 -3.35 -26.42
C LYS A 91 8.55 -2.74 -26.38
N THR A 92 9.01 -2.13 -27.46
CA THR A 92 10.29 -1.40 -27.52
C THR A 92 10.32 -0.15 -26.64
N HIS A 93 9.19 0.54 -26.45
CA HIS A 93 9.07 1.69 -25.55
C HIS A 93 8.56 1.32 -24.15
N GLU A 94 8.08 0.10 -23.96
CA GLU A 94 8.07 -0.52 -22.64
C GLU A 94 9.53 -0.79 -22.21
N GLU A 95 10.38 -1.34 -23.07
CA GLU A 95 11.76 -1.73 -22.71
C GLU A 95 12.77 -0.56 -22.63
N GLU A 96 12.62 0.49 -23.45
CA GLU A 96 13.52 1.67 -23.41
C GLU A 96 13.28 2.61 -22.20
N GLY A 97 12.24 2.36 -21.40
CA GLY A 97 11.90 3.18 -20.23
C GLY A 97 11.47 2.38 -19.00
N LEU A 98 11.60 1.05 -19.01
CA LEU A 98 11.26 0.18 -17.88
C LEU A 98 12.41 -0.79 -17.61
N PRO A 99 12.96 -0.82 -16.39
CA PRO A 99 13.77 -1.95 -15.98
C PRO A 99 12.90 -3.20 -15.79
N GLY A 100 13.32 -4.34 -16.36
CA GLY A 100 12.80 -5.67 -16.00
C GLY A 100 11.77 -6.38 -16.91
N SER A 101 11.66 -6.09 -18.21
CA SER A 101 10.93 -6.97 -19.15
C SER A 101 11.79 -8.18 -19.52
N HIS A 102 11.21 -9.39 -19.55
CA HIS A 102 11.86 -10.65 -19.93
C HIS A 102 12.33 -10.66 -21.40
N GLY A 103 13.42 -9.96 -21.68
CA GLY A 103 14.27 -10.05 -22.86
C GLY A 103 15.72 -9.87 -22.40
N THR A 104 16.66 -10.64 -22.93
CA THR A 104 18.08 -10.64 -22.50
C THR A 104 18.62 -9.21 -22.32
N PRO A 105 18.96 -8.79 -21.08
CA PRO A 105 19.25 -7.40 -20.79
C PRO A 105 20.69 -7.03 -21.18
N SER A 106 20.85 -5.81 -21.69
CA SER A 106 22.09 -5.06 -21.53
C SER A 106 22.11 -4.56 -20.08
N SER A 107 22.88 -5.20 -19.21
CA SER A 107 22.87 -4.96 -17.74
C SER A 107 23.06 -3.51 -17.30
N ASN A 108 23.66 -2.64 -18.13
CA ASN A 108 23.97 -1.26 -17.74
C ASN A 108 22.75 -0.34 -17.60
N THR A 109 21.72 -0.47 -18.43
CA THR A 109 20.61 0.51 -18.47
C THR A 109 19.67 0.37 -17.27
N ASP A 110 19.42 -0.86 -16.82
CA ASP A 110 18.56 -1.13 -15.68
C ASP A 110 19.17 -0.65 -14.36
N ASP A 111 20.50 -0.73 -14.23
CA ASP A 111 21.21 -0.26 -13.05
C ASP A 111 21.30 1.28 -13.02
N GLU A 112 21.55 1.92 -14.17
CA GLU A 112 21.50 3.39 -14.29
C GLU A 112 20.13 3.96 -13.87
N HIS A 113 19.02 3.33 -14.26
CA HIS A 113 17.69 3.80 -13.88
C HIS A 113 17.36 3.58 -12.38
N LYS A 114 17.89 2.51 -11.77
CA LYS A 114 17.75 2.28 -10.32
C LYS A 114 18.52 3.35 -9.54
N GLU A 115 19.75 3.65 -9.95
CA GLU A 115 20.59 4.69 -9.37
C GLU A 115 19.93 6.06 -9.46
N GLN A 116 19.43 6.44 -10.64
CA GLN A 116 18.68 7.69 -10.83
C GLN A 116 17.48 7.83 -9.89
N ARG A 117 16.78 6.73 -9.59
CA ARG A 117 15.64 6.76 -8.66
C ARG A 117 16.07 6.90 -7.20
N VAL A 118 17.18 6.29 -6.82
CA VAL A 118 17.77 6.49 -5.49
C VAL A 118 18.23 7.94 -5.33
N GLU A 119 18.89 8.50 -6.35
CA GLU A 119 19.29 9.91 -6.38
C GLU A 119 18.10 10.87 -6.33
N PHE A 120 17.01 10.58 -7.04
CA PHE A 120 15.77 11.36 -6.97
C PHE A 120 15.24 11.46 -5.54
N TRP A 121 15.18 10.35 -4.80
CA TRP A 121 14.75 10.37 -3.40
C TRP A 121 15.75 11.10 -2.51
N ALA A 122 17.05 10.93 -2.74
CA ALA A 122 18.09 11.66 -2.02
C ALA A 122 17.91 13.19 -2.18
N ASP A 123 17.69 13.68 -3.40
CA ASP A 123 17.45 15.09 -3.68
C ASP A 123 16.15 15.59 -3.03
N TYR A 124 15.07 14.80 -3.13
CA TYR A 124 13.78 15.10 -2.49
C TYR A 124 13.95 15.32 -0.97
N TRP A 125 14.60 14.38 -0.28
CA TRP A 125 14.81 14.47 1.17
C TRP A 125 15.75 15.61 1.56
N ASN A 126 16.87 15.77 0.84
CA ASN A 126 17.83 16.85 1.08
C ASN A 126 17.19 18.24 0.95
N THR A 127 16.38 18.42 -0.10
CA THR A 127 15.82 19.73 -0.43
C THR A 127 14.58 20.05 0.40
N LEU A 128 13.65 19.11 0.54
CA LEU A 128 12.34 19.39 1.13
C LEU A 128 12.25 19.15 2.63
N VAL A 129 13.11 18.30 3.20
CA VAL A 129 13.02 17.92 4.61
C VAL A 129 14.29 18.29 5.36
N TYR A 130 15.45 17.84 4.90
CA TYR A 130 16.70 18.00 5.64
C TYR A 130 17.29 19.41 5.56
N SER A 131 16.81 20.24 4.63
CA SER A 131 17.16 21.67 4.59
C SER A 131 16.76 22.42 5.86
N ALA A 132 15.74 21.94 6.59
CA ALA A 132 15.27 22.52 7.85
C ALA A 132 15.98 21.94 9.10
N MET A 133 16.86 20.95 8.96
CA MET A 133 17.52 20.31 10.12
C MET A 133 18.38 21.27 10.94
N GLY A 134 19.00 22.27 10.30
CA GLY A 134 19.83 23.26 10.98
C GLY A 134 19.04 24.14 11.98
N ASP A 135 17.72 24.21 11.84
CA ASP A 135 16.84 25.00 12.71
C ASP A 135 16.18 24.15 13.82
N LEU A 136 16.53 22.87 13.93
CA LEU A 136 15.96 21.98 14.95
C LEU A 136 16.35 22.37 16.37
N ASP A 137 15.38 22.29 17.28
CA ASP A 137 15.67 22.34 18.71
C ASP A 137 16.42 21.06 19.13
N LEU A 138 17.60 21.22 19.72
CA LEU A 138 18.42 20.11 20.22
C LEU A 138 17.65 19.23 21.22
N GLY A 139 16.70 19.79 21.97
CA GLY A 139 15.85 19.05 22.90
C GLY A 139 14.83 18.11 22.23
N SER A 140 14.57 18.30 20.93
CA SER A 140 13.64 17.49 20.14
C SER A 140 14.32 16.38 19.34
N ILE A 141 15.65 16.34 19.31
CA ILE A 141 16.42 15.38 18.51
C ILE A 141 16.00 13.94 18.84
N GLY A 142 15.74 13.17 17.79
CA GLY A 142 15.27 11.78 17.88
C GLY A 142 13.75 11.67 17.99
N ARG A 143 13.04 12.79 18.22
CA ARG A 143 11.58 12.93 18.26
C ARG A 143 11.13 14.22 17.58
N ASP A 144 11.90 14.68 16.59
CA ASP A 144 11.64 15.89 15.81
C ASP A 144 10.50 15.66 14.79
N PHE A 145 10.33 14.42 14.34
CA PHE A 145 9.34 13.97 13.37
C PHE A 145 9.32 14.82 12.08
N LEU A 146 10.48 15.31 11.64
CA LEU A 146 10.59 16.05 10.39
C LEU A 146 10.11 15.21 9.21
N GLY A 147 9.30 15.82 8.34
CA GLY A 147 8.77 15.19 7.13
C GLY A 147 7.58 14.26 7.35
N TRP A 148 7.12 14.04 8.59
CA TRP A 148 5.97 13.19 8.87
C TRP A 148 4.66 13.91 8.64
N THR A 149 4.01 13.56 7.53
CA THR A 149 2.70 14.09 7.15
C THR A 149 1.73 12.97 6.83
N SER A 150 0.46 13.29 7.04
CA SER A 150 -0.67 12.42 6.82
C SER A 150 -0.85 12.15 5.32
N LEU A 151 -0.90 10.88 4.92
CA LEU A 151 -1.20 10.53 3.54
C LEU A 151 -2.67 10.80 3.15
N TYR A 152 -3.53 11.13 4.12
CA TYR A 152 -4.91 11.53 3.85
C TYR A 152 -4.98 12.96 3.32
N ASP A 153 -4.34 13.91 4.02
CA ASP A 153 -4.55 15.34 3.79
C ASP A 153 -3.28 16.20 3.78
N GLY A 154 -2.10 15.59 3.93
CA GLY A 154 -0.79 16.25 3.90
C GLY A 154 -0.47 17.09 5.14
N LYS A 155 -1.30 17.05 6.19
CA LYS A 155 -1.02 17.75 7.46
C LYS A 155 -0.07 16.94 8.34
N GLU A 156 0.54 17.58 9.33
CA GLU A 156 1.33 16.85 10.34
C GLU A 156 0.45 15.83 11.08
N ILE A 157 1.02 14.64 11.31
CA ILE A 157 0.40 13.62 12.16
C ILE A 157 0.49 14.09 13.62
N ASP A 158 -0.51 13.77 14.44
CA ASP A 158 -0.49 14.13 15.86
C ASP A 158 0.78 13.61 16.55
N LYS A 159 1.45 14.47 17.31
CA LYS A 159 2.74 14.15 17.93
C LYS A 159 2.63 13.01 18.94
N ASN A 160 1.50 12.82 19.62
CA ASN A 160 1.36 11.69 20.55
C ASN A 160 1.25 10.38 19.77
N GLU A 161 0.53 10.39 18.64
CA GLU A 161 0.46 9.22 17.76
C GLU A 161 1.82 8.88 17.14
N MET A 162 2.61 9.90 16.77
CA MET A 162 3.99 9.70 16.29
C MET A 162 4.93 9.18 17.38
N ASN A 163 4.79 9.66 18.62
CA ASN A 163 5.54 9.12 19.75
C ASN A 163 5.15 7.66 20.02
N GLU A 164 3.86 7.32 19.98
CA GLU A 164 3.41 5.93 20.13
C GLU A 164 3.96 5.02 19.01
N TRP A 165 3.97 5.50 17.77
CA TRP A 165 4.56 4.79 16.63
C TRP A 165 6.05 4.51 16.84
N LEU A 166 6.79 5.53 17.28
CA LEU A 166 8.21 5.42 17.54
C LEU A 166 8.47 4.47 18.71
N ASP A 167 7.79 4.66 19.86
CA ASP A 167 7.96 3.83 21.06
C ASP A 167 7.72 2.34 20.77
N GLU A 168 6.70 2.01 19.98
CA GLU A 168 6.43 0.62 19.58
C GLU A 168 7.52 0.05 18.65
N THR A 169 8.03 0.87 17.73
CA THR A 169 9.12 0.50 16.83
C THR A 169 10.42 0.28 17.60
N ILE A 170 10.77 1.21 18.51
CA ILE A 170 11.93 1.13 19.40
C ILE A 170 11.84 -0.11 20.28
N LYS A 171 10.68 -0.37 20.89
CA LYS A 171 10.47 -1.58 21.67
C LYS A 171 10.75 -2.84 20.86
N THR A 172 10.24 -2.91 19.63
CA THR A 172 10.47 -4.05 18.74
C THR A 172 11.97 -4.24 18.44
N ILE A 173 12.69 -3.17 18.14
CA ILE A 173 14.14 -3.23 17.86
C ILE A 173 14.92 -3.68 19.10
N VAL A 174 14.63 -3.12 20.27
CA VAL A 174 15.30 -3.47 21.52
C VAL A 174 15.01 -4.92 21.93
N ASP A 175 13.78 -5.41 21.74
CA ASP A 175 13.42 -6.81 21.99
C ASP A 175 14.17 -7.79 21.04
N LEU A 176 14.68 -7.30 19.89
CA LEU A 176 15.51 -8.08 18.97
C LEU A 176 17.00 -8.09 19.34
N CYS A 177 17.48 -7.05 20.02
CA CYS A 177 18.86 -6.95 20.50
C CYS A 177 19.18 -8.03 21.54
N ALA A 178 20.45 -8.41 21.64
CA ALA A 178 20.98 -9.25 22.71
C ALA A 178 21.35 -8.42 23.97
N GLY A 179 20.59 -7.35 24.24
CA GLY A 179 20.91 -6.35 25.27
C GLY A 179 22.10 -5.45 24.90
N GLU A 180 22.81 -4.94 25.90
CA GLU A 180 23.92 -3.98 25.76
C GLU A 180 25.11 -4.48 24.93
N ALA A 181 25.14 -5.77 24.55
CA ALA A 181 26.16 -6.36 23.68
C ALA A 181 25.87 -6.20 22.18
N SER A 182 24.68 -5.71 21.80
CA SER A 182 24.28 -5.67 20.39
C SER A 182 25.01 -4.61 19.58
N HIS A 183 25.43 -4.97 18.37
CA HIS A 183 25.98 -4.06 17.36
C HIS A 183 24.93 -3.82 16.26
N VAL A 184 24.44 -2.59 16.14
CA VAL A 184 23.36 -2.25 15.20
C VAL A 184 23.90 -1.53 13.97
N LEU A 185 23.46 -1.94 12.78
CA LEU A 185 23.57 -1.18 11.54
C LEU A 185 22.18 -0.68 11.13
N GLU A 186 21.97 0.62 11.05
CA GLU A 186 20.77 1.21 10.46
C GLU A 186 21.03 1.71 9.05
N ILE A 187 20.10 1.41 8.14
CA ILE A 187 20.10 1.90 6.77
C ILE A 187 19.00 2.95 6.62
N GLY A 188 19.40 4.15 6.23
CA GLY A 188 18.56 5.34 6.14
C GLY A 188 18.29 5.97 7.50
N THR A 189 19.35 6.37 8.21
CA THR A 189 19.28 6.94 9.56
C THR A 189 18.50 8.25 9.65
N GLY A 190 18.46 9.03 8.56
CA GLY A 190 17.80 10.33 8.53
C GLY A 190 18.24 11.26 9.65
N SER A 191 17.29 11.84 10.40
CA SER A 191 17.59 12.70 11.55
C SER A 191 18.13 11.96 12.79
N GLY A 192 18.20 10.62 12.75
CA GLY A 192 18.65 9.79 13.86
C GLY A 192 17.53 9.38 14.82
N MET A 193 16.27 9.30 14.37
CA MET A 193 15.14 8.89 15.23
C MET A 193 15.37 7.56 15.94
N ILE A 194 15.78 6.51 15.22
CA ILE A 194 16.08 5.23 15.85
C ILE A 194 17.38 5.34 16.67
N LEU A 195 18.45 5.86 16.05
CA LEU A 195 19.75 6.07 16.69
C LEU A 195 19.62 6.67 18.09
N PHE A 196 19.01 7.84 18.22
CA PHE A 196 18.97 8.57 19.48
C PHE A 196 18.04 7.96 20.53
N ASN A 197 17.11 7.07 20.15
CA ASN A 197 16.21 6.40 21.08
C ASN A 197 16.68 5.00 21.51
N ILE A 198 17.64 4.36 20.80
CA ILE A 198 18.17 3.04 21.20
C ILE A 198 19.61 3.06 21.69
N ILE A 199 20.33 4.17 21.55
CA ILE A 199 21.78 4.18 21.78
C ILE A 199 22.18 3.78 23.20
N SER A 200 21.32 3.91 24.21
CA SER A 200 21.59 3.41 25.57
C SER A 200 21.55 1.88 25.68
N GLU A 201 20.84 1.20 24.78
CA GLU A 201 20.53 -0.23 24.88
C GLU A 201 21.46 -1.13 24.04
N VAL A 202 22.43 -0.54 23.31
CA VAL A 202 23.29 -1.25 22.35
C VAL A 202 24.77 -0.98 22.60
N GLN A 203 25.67 -1.84 22.13
CA GLN A 203 27.12 -1.67 22.30
C GLN A 203 27.71 -0.65 21.34
N SER A 204 27.36 -0.75 20.05
CA SER A 204 27.76 0.21 19.02
C SER A 204 26.67 0.39 17.98
N TYR A 205 26.78 1.49 17.24
CA TYR A 205 25.81 1.85 16.22
C TYR A 205 26.52 2.34 14.96
N VAL A 206 26.14 1.80 13.82
CA VAL A 206 26.55 2.31 12.51
C VAL A 206 25.30 2.81 11.79
N GLY A 207 25.29 4.09 11.43
CA GLY A 207 24.25 4.67 10.57
C GLY A 207 24.76 4.78 9.14
N LEU A 208 24.03 4.23 8.18
CA LEU A 208 24.28 4.37 6.75
C LEU A 208 23.22 5.28 6.15
N GLU A 209 23.61 6.49 5.76
CA GLU A 209 22.69 7.51 5.28
C GLU A 209 23.18 8.08 3.94
N MET A 210 22.28 8.26 2.99
CA MET A 210 22.61 8.76 1.64
C MET A 210 22.73 10.28 1.60
N SER A 211 22.10 10.97 2.55
CA SER A 211 22.13 12.43 2.67
C SER A 211 23.41 12.92 3.36
N PRO A 212 24.27 13.70 2.67
CA PRO A 212 25.40 14.36 3.32
C PRO A 212 24.95 15.34 4.41
N THR A 213 23.80 16.00 4.22
CA THR A 213 23.23 16.95 5.19
C THR A 213 22.86 16.26 6.50
N ALA A 214 22.16 15.12 6.44
CA ALA A 214 21.78 14.36 7.62
C ALA A 214 23.01 13.76 8.33
N VAL A 215 23.99 13.25 7.58
CA VAL A 215 25.25 12.75 8.14
C VAL A 215 26.00 13.85 8.88
N SER A 216 26.14 15.04 8.28
CA SER A 216 26.80 16.18 8.94
C SER A 216 26.05 16.64 10.18
N PHE A 217 24.72 16.75 10.09
CA PHE A 217 23.86 17.09 11.23
C PHE A 217 24.07 16.14 12.42
N ILE A 218 24.02 14.83 12.18
CA ILE A 218 24.25 13.85 13.26
C ILE A 218 25.65 14.00 13.84
N LYS A 219 26.69 14.15 13.00
CA LYS A 219 28.07 14.33 13.49
C LYS A 219 28.19 15.56 14.39
N GLU A 220 27.59 16.69 14.02
CA GLU A 220 27.57 17.90 14.85
C GLU A 220 26.85 17.68 16.18
N VAL A 221 25.72 16.95 16.18
CA VAL A 221 25.01 16.57 17.40
C VAL A 221 25.88 15.69 18.30
N LEU A 222 26.65 14.75 17.72
CA LEU A 222 27.55 13.87 18.47
C LEU A 222 28.72 14.62 19.11
N GLU A 223 29.27 15.64 18.44
CA GLU A 223 30.32 16.49 19.02
C GLU A 223 29.87 17.20 20.30
N SER A 224 28.56 17.44 20.46
CA SER A 224 27.98 18.07 21.65
C SER A 224 27.71 17.09 22.81
N LYS A 225 27.84 15.78 22.59
CA LYS A 225 27.51 14.73 23.58
C LYS A 225 28.77 13.94 23.97
N GLU A 226 29.21 14.06 25.21
CA GLU A 226 30.36 13.29 25.73
C GLU A 226 30.11 11.77 25.61
N ASN A 227 31.15 11.01 25.27
CA ASN A 227 31.19 9.54 25.23
C ASN A 227 30.35 8.83 24.15
N LEU A 228 29.83 9.54 23.13
CA LEU A 228 29.10 8.90 22.02
C LEU A 228 29.91 8.74 20.73
N THR A 229 30.99 9.51 20.55
CA THR A 229 31.78 9.53 19.31
C THR A 229 32.48 8.20 19.00
N ASP A 230 32.89 7.45 20.03
CA ASP A 230 33.51 6.13 19.86
C ASP A 230 32.47 5.01 19.68
N LYS A 231 31.20 5.30 19.98
CA LYS A 231 30.10 4.34 19.96
C LYS A 231 29.31 4.37 18.63
N ILE A 232 29.26 5.53 18.00
CA ILE A 232 28.42 5.80 16.83
C ILE A 232 29.29 6.16 15.62
N HIS A 233 29.10 5.45 14.52
CA HIS A 233 29.78 5.71 13.26
C HIS A 233 28.77 6.00 12.15
N MET A 234 28.84 7.21 11.58
CA MET A 234 28.02 7.59 10.43
C MET A 234 28.78 7.42 9.12
N LEU A 235 28.22 6.61 8.22
CA LEU A 235 28.71 6.35 6.87
C LEU A 235 27.79 7.05 5.86
N LEU A 236 28.40 7.70 4.86
CA LEU A 236 27.68 8.25 3.72
C LEU A 236 27.59 7.16 2.63
N GLY A 237 26.37 6.78 2.26
CA GLY A 237 26.14 5.76 1.25
C GLY A 237 24.69 5.26 1.21
N THR A 238 24.42 4.32 0.33
CA THR A 238 23.10 3.74 0.08
C THR A 238 23.06 2.26 0.46
N ALA A 239 21.86 1.68 0.51
CA ALA A 239 21.70 0.25 0.77
C ALA A 239 22.40 -0.65 -0.29
N ALA A 240 22.64 -0.14 -1.50
CA ALA A 240 23.36 -0.85 -2.54
C ALA A 240 24.87 -0.99 -2.25
N ASP A 241 25.43 -0.11 -1.41
CA ASP A 241 26.86 -0.09 -1.10
C ASP A 241 27.25 -1.13 -0.03
N LEU A 242 26.28 -1.82 0.60
CA LEU A 242 26.52 -2.76 1.70
C LEU A 242 27.59 -3.81 1.40
N SER A 243 27.67 -4.32 0.17
CA SER A 243 28.65 -5.35 -0.20
C SER A 243 30.09 -4.83 -0.34
N SER A 244 30.29 -3.52 -0.50
CA SER A 244 31.59 -2.89 -0.71
C SER A 244 32.04 -2.01 0.46
N LEU A 245 31.11 -1.63 1.35
CA LEU A 245 31.38 -0.80 2.51
C LEU A 245 32.22 -1.53 3.56
N GLN A 246 33.24 -0.83 4.08
CA GLN A 246 33.94 -1.23 5.28
C GLN A 246 33.15 -0.77 6.50
N ILE A 247 32.39 -1.69 7.09
CA ILE A 247 31.60 -1.42 8.30
C ILE A 247 32.56 -1.45 9.50
N PRO A 248 32.65 -0.38 10.32
CA PRO A 248 33.62 -0.27 11.41
C PRO A 248 33.49 -1.35 12.49
N THR A 249 32.27 -1.82 12.73
CA THR A 249 31.94 -2.85 13.73
C THR A 249 31.03 -3.88 13.09
N GLU A 250 31.29 -5.17 13.32
CA GLU A 250 30.47 -6.26 12.80
C GLU A 250 29.06 -6.24 13.42
N PRO A 251 28.00 -5.94 12.65
CA PRO A 251 26.65 -5.83 13.20
C PRO A 251 26.01 -7.21 13.41
N ASP A 252 25.22 -7.37 14.47
CA ASP A 252 24.35 -8.54 14.68
C ASP A 252 22.88 -8.29 14.30
N LEU A 253 22.48 -7.03 14.25
CA LEU A 253 21.15 -6.57 13.88
C LEU A 253 21.25 -5.47 12.82
N VAL A 254 20.48 -5.63 11.73
CA VAL A 254 20.29 -4.58 10.74
C VAL A 254 18.88 -4.00 10.85
N VAL A 255 18.75 -2.67 10.82
CA VAL A 255 17.47 -1.95 10.88
C VAL A 255 17.25 -1.17 9.58
N ILE A 256 16.07 -1.33 8.99
CA ILE A 256 15.57 -0.56 7.85
C ILE A 256 14.15 -0.09 8.21
N ASN A 257 14.02 1.05 8.89
CA ASN A 257 12.73 1.54 9.34
C ASN A 257 12.23 2.70 8.47
N SER A 258 11.05 2.56 7.85
CA SER A 258 10.46 3.58 6.96
C SER A 258 11.32 3.97 5.76
N VAL A 259 12.17 3.05 5.25
CA VAL A 259 13.10 3.31 4.14
C VAL A 259 12.80 2.46 2.91
N ALA A 260 12.32 1.22 3.09
CA ALA A 260 12.10 0.27 1.99
C ALA A 260 11.15 0.80 0.90
N GLN A 261 10.23 1.69 1.26
CA GLN A 261 9.29 2.35 0.34
C GLN A 261 9.97 3.27 -0.69
N TYR A 262 11.21 3.69 -0.44
CA TYR A 262 12.01 4.50 -1.38
C TYR A 262 12.83 3.66 -2.35
N PHE A 263 12.84 2.33 -2.17
CA PHE A 263 13.60 1.45 -3.06
C PHE A 263 13.01 1.40 -4.48
N PRO A 264 13.88 1.28 -5.50
CA PRO A 264 13.47 1.39 -6.89
C PRO A 264 12.65 0.20 -7.39
N THR A 265 12.92 -1.01 -6.89
CA THR A 265 12.30 -2.23 -7.40
C THR A 265 12.27 -3.33 -6.33
N GLN A 266 11.46 -4.36 -6.59
CA GLN A 266 11.49 -5.62 -5.85
C GLN A 266 12.90 -6.26 -5.82
N GLN A 267 13.61 -6.21 -6.95
CA GLN A 267 14.93 -6.81 -7.11
C GLN A 267 15.98 -6.06 -6.29
N TYR A 268 15.87 -4.73 -6.19
CA TYR A 268 16.74 -3.94 -5.32
C TYR A 268 16.56 -4.34 -3.85
N LEU A 269 15.30 -4.45 -3.37
CA LEU A 269 15.02 -4.90 -2.01
C LEU A 269 15.57 -6.32 -1.76
N LEU A 270 15.39 -7.24 -2.71
CA LEU A 270 15.94 -8.59 -2.60
C LEU A 270 17.47 -8.57 -2.49
N GLY A 271 18.14 -7.81 -3.35
CA GLY A 271 19.60 -7.68 -3.34
C GLY A 271 20.14 -7.08 -2.03
N VAL A 272 19.42 -6.10 -1.45
CA VAL A 272 19.73 -5.57 -0.12
C VAL A 272 19.60 -6.64 0.96
N ILE A 273 18.53 -7.44 0.95
CA ILE A 273 18.34 -8.54 1.92
C ILE A 273 19.43 -9.60 1.76
N GLU A 274 19.82 -9.95 0.54
CA GLU A 274 20.92 -10.87 0.26
C GLU A 274 22.26 -10.32 0.77
N ALA A 275 22.55 -9.04 0.50
CA ALA A 275 23.77 -8.37 0.98
C ALA A 275 23.85 -8.39 2.51
N ILE A 276 22.74 -8.07 3.20
CA ILE A 276 22.64 -8.16 4.66
C ILE A 276 22.88 -9.60 5.15
N GLY A 277 22.21 -10.57 4.54
CA GLY A 277 22.35 -11.97 4.91
C GLY A 277 23.76 -12.54 4.71
N ASN A 278 24.54 -11.95 3.80
CA ASN A 278 25.92 -12.33 3.53
C ASN A 278 26.93 -11.75 4.54
N ILE A 279 26.51 -10.83 5.41
CA ILE A 279 27.34 -10.36 6.55
C ILE A 279 27.28 -11.45 7.64
N PRO A 280 28.40 -12.16 7.93
CA PRO A 280 28.36 -13.37 8.77
C PRO A 280 27.87 -13.14 10.20
N SER A 281 28.12 -11.97 10.77
CA SER A 281 27.73 -11.59 12.13
C SER A 281 26.23 -11.29 12.27
N VAL A 282 25.55 -10.89 11.18
CA VAL A 282 24.15 -10.48 11.23
C VAL A 282 23.25 -11.68 11.49
N ASN A 283 22.55 -11.68 12.62
CA ASN A 283 21.60 -12.73 12.97
C ASN A 283 20.19 -12.39 12.45
N ARG A 284 19.82 -11.10 12.50
CA ARG A 284 18.47 -10.64 12.20
C ARG A 284 18.50 -9.32 11.42
N ALA A 285 17.47 -9.11 10.60
CA ALA A 285 17.14 -7.80 10.07
C ALA A 285 15.71 -7.42 10.44
N PHE A 286 15.51 -6.19 10.90
CA PHE A 286 14.21 -5.58 11.11
C PHE A 286 13.92 -4.59 9.99
N ILE A 287 12.86 -4.85 9.21
CA ILE A 287 12.35 -3.91 8.21
C ILE A 287 11.03 -3.37 8.74
N GLY A 288 11.08 -2.17 9.29
CA GLY A 288 9.97 -1.54 9.98
C GLY A 288 9.12 -0.66 9.06
N ASP A 289 7.86 -0.50 9.45
CA ASP A 289 6.94 0.47 8.87
C ASP A 289 6.68 0.31 7.35
N VAL A 290 6.65 -0.93 6.89
CA VAL A 290 6.44 -1.29 5.49
C VAL A 290 5.01 -1.00 5.06
N ARG A 291 4.82 -0.23 3.98
CA ARG A 291 3.51 0.02 3.37
C ARG A 291 2.96 -1.24 2.69
N SER A 292 1.79 -1.69 3.14
CA SER A 292 1.19 -2.94 2.67
C SER A 292 0.55 -2.82 1.29
N LEU A 293 1.06 -3.58 0.33
CA LEU A 293 0.40 -3.76 -0.96
C LEU A 293 -0.94 -4.50 -0.81
N ALA A 294 -0.99 -5.49 0.08
CA ALA A 294 -2.18 -6.30 0.35
C ALA A 294 -3.38 -5.46 0.82
N LEU A 295 -3.13 -4.28 1.41
CA LEU A 295 -4.16 -3.36 1.90
C LEU A 295 -4.18 -2.02 1.14
N CYS A 296 -3.53 -1.95 -0.02
CA CYS A 296 -3.43 -0.71 -0.80
C CYS A 296 -4.81 -0.21 -1.23
N ASN A 297 -5.68 -1.11 -1.71
CA ASN A 297 -7.01 -0.72 -2.17
C ASN A 297 -7.89 -0.24 -1.02
N GLU A 298 -7.82 -0.89 0.13
CA GLU A 298 -8.52 -0.49 1.36
C GLU A 298 -8.04 0.88 1.84
N PHE A 299 -6.74 1.14 1.80
CA PHE A 299 -6.17 2.45 2.12
C PHE A 299 -6.68 3.54 1.15
N LEU A 300 -6.58 3.31 -0.15
CA LEU A 300 -7.04 4.25 -1.17
C LEU A 300 -8.54 4.52 -1.07
N PHE A 301 -9.33 3.49 -0.74
CA PHE A 301 -10.76 3.60 -0.51
C PHE A 301 -11.08 4.43 0.74
N SER A 302 -10.39 4.16 1.86
CA SER A 302 -10.46 4.96 3.09
C SER A 302 -10.12 6.42 2.82
N LYS A 303 -9.05 6.68 2.05
CA LYS A 303 -8.66 8.03 1.63
C LYS A 303 -9.72 8.70 0.76
N ALA A 304 -10.28 7.99 -0.20
CA ALA A 304 -11.35 8.53 -1.06
C ALA A 304 -12.58 8.93 -0.24
N ILE A 305 -12.96 8.15 0.78
CA ILE A 305 -14.03 8.52 1.71
C ILE A 305 -13.66 9.75 2.53
N HIS A 306 -12.42 9.83 3.02
CA HIS A 306 -11.94 11.00 3.75
C HIS A 306 -12.06 12.29 2.90
N ASP A 307 -11.69 12.22 1.62
CA ASP A 307 -11.66 13.39 0.73
C ASP A 307 -13.06 13.80 0.23
N LEU A 308 -13.93 12.83 -0.07
CA LEU A 308 -15.24 13.07 -0.69
C LEU A 308 -16.40 13.10 0.33
N GLY A 309 -16.17 12.54 1.51
CA GLY A 309 -17.16 12.39 2.59
C GLY A 309 -18.14 11.23 2.40
N ASP A 310 -18.93 10.98 3.44
CA ASP A 310 -19.84 9.83 3.55
C ASP A 310 -21.03 9.81 2.58
N LYS A 311 -21.19 10.86 1.77
CA LYS A 311 -22.23 10.93 0.73
C LYS A 311 -21.73 10.50 -0.65
N ALA A 312 -20.43 10.20 -0.77
CA ALA A 312 -19.83 9.78 -2.02
C ALA A 312 -20.47 8.50 -2.57
N THR A 313 -20.71 8.51 -3.87
CA THR A 313 -21.13 7.34 -4.62
C THR A 313 -19.94 6.40 -4.83
N SER A 314 -20.23 5.10 -5.04
CA SER A 314 -19.16 4.13 -5.37
C SER A 314 -18.35 4.53 -6.62
N ARG A 315 -18.94 5.27 -7.56
CA ARG A 315 -18.26 5.75 -8.76
C ARG A 315 -17.24 6.84 -8.45
N GLU A 316 -17.62 7.83 -7.64
CA GLU A 316 -16.70 8.92 -7.25
C GLU A 316 -15.53 8.36 -6.45
N LEU A 317 -15.79 7.41 -5.55
CA LEU A 317 -14.76 6.72 -4.79
C LEU A 317 -13.77 5.99 -5.70
N ARG A 318 -14.26 5.18 -6.66
CA ARG A 318 -13.38 4.50 -7.63
C ARG A 318 -12.54 5.47 -8.45
N SER A 319 -13.13 6.59 -8.87
CA SER A 319 -12.40 7.65 -9.60
C SER A 319 -11.29 8.28 -8.76
N ALA A 320 -11.55 8.58 -7.49
CA ALA A 320 -10.58 9.14 -6.56
C ALA A 320 -9.46 8.12 -6.22
N MET A 321 -9.81 6.85 -6.05
CA MET A 321 -8.85 5.76 -5.87
C MET A 321 -7.92 5.62 -7.07
N SER A 322 -8.46 5.56 -8.29
CA SER A 322 -7.67 5.44 -9.52
C SER A 322 -6.70 6.62 -9.66
N THR A 323 -7.17 7.84 -9.38
CA THR A 323 -6.31 9.05 -9.41
C THR A 323 -5.17 8.96 -8.38
N SER A 324 -5.45 8.43 -7.19
CA SER A 324 -4.47 8.30 -6.11
C SER A 324 -3.48 7.16 -6.38
N ALA A 325 -3.95 5.98 -6.80
CA ALA A 325 -3.12 4.86 -7.23
C ALA A 325 -2.17 5.26 -8.35
N GLN A 326 -2.68 6.04 -9.32
CA GLN A 326 -1.87 6.56 -10.40
C GLN A 326 -0.74 7.43 -9.89
N ARG A 327 -0.86 8.11 -8.74
CA ARG A 327 0.12 9.03 -8.14
C ARG A 327 1.11 8.38 -7.18
N GLU A 328 0.96 7.10 -6.89
CA GLU A 328 1.86 6.36 -6.02
C GLU A 328 3.28 6.27 -6.61
N MET A 329 4.27 6.72 -5.84
CA MET A 329 5.68 6.76 -6.22
C MET A 329 6.54 5.88 -5.32
N GLU A 330 6.00 5.41 -4.21
CA GLU A 330 6.68 4.55 -3.27
C GLU A 330 6.49 3.07 -3.63
N LEU A 331 7.43 2.25 -3.20
CA LEU A 331 7.34 0.80 -3.28
C LEU A 331 6.40 0.31 -2.17
N LEU A 332 5.32 -0.36 -2.56
CA LEU A 332 4.41 -1.06 -1.65
C LEU A 332 4.73 -2.54 -1.73
N ILE A 333 4.75 -3.21 -0.59
CA ILE A 333 5.23 -4.58 -0.50
C ILE A 333 4.16 -5.43 0.17
N ASP A 334 3.85 -6.57 -0.42
CA ASP A 334 2.93 -7.56 0.13
C ASP A 334 3.69 -8.41 1.18
N PRO A 335 3.10 -8.76 2.33
CA PRO A 335 3.71 -9.72 3.27
C PRO A 335 4.14 -11.03 2.62
N GLY A 336 3.47 -11.43 1.54
CA GLY A 336 3.81 -12.56 0.70
C GLY A 336 5.23 -12.51 0.14
N PHE A 337 5.75 -11.31 -0.20
CA PHE A 337 7.12 -11.14 -0.69
C PHE A 337 8.13 -11.66 0.33
N PHE A 338 7.96 -11.27 1.60
CA PHE A 338 8.87 -11.62 2.68
C PHE A 338 8.67 -13.07 3.12
N THR A 339 7.43 -13.55 3.22
CA THR A 339 7.17 -14.92 3.64
C THR A 339 7.63 -15.98 2.63
N ALA A 340 7.87 -15.59 1.37
CA ALA A 340 8.51 -16.42 0.34
C ALA A 340 10.05 -16.48 0.46
N LEU A 341 10.69 -15.61 1.26
CA LEU A 341 12.16 -15.54 1.36
C LEU A 341 12.84 -16.82 1.87
N PRO A 342 12.29 -17.58 2.85
CA PRO A 342 12.90 -18.84 3.27
C PRO A 342 13.07 -19.85 2.13
N ASP A 343 12.16 -19.85 1.16
CA ASP A 343 12.24 -20.72 -0.02
C ASP A 343 13.14 -20.11 -1.11
N ARG A 344 13.02 -18.80 -1.35
CA ARG A 344 13.77 -18.09 -2.40
C ARG A 344 15.25 -17.95 -2.10
N LEU A 345 15.57 -17.70 -0.84
CA LEU A 345 16.93 -17.54 -0.31
C LEU A 345 17.25 -18.73 0.60
N ALA A 346 16.93 -19.94 0.14
CA ALA A 346 17.16 -21.18 0.86
C ALA A 346 18.64 -21.30 1.26
N GLY A 347 18.89 -21.61 2.53
CA GLY A 347 20.24 -21.65 3.09
C GLY A 347 20.74 -20.31 3.63
N LEU A 348 20.17 -19.17 3.21
CA LEU A 348 20.47 -17.85 3.75
C LEU A 348 19.44 -17.39 4.79
N VAL A 349 18.15 -17.47 4.47
CA VAL A 349 17.04 -17.09 5.35
C VAL A 349 16.47 -18.33 6.05
N GLN A 350 16.34 -18.26 7.38
CA GLN A 350 15.78 -19.34 8.20
C GLN A 350 14.27 -19.17 8.41
N HIS A 351 13.86 -17.94 8.72
CA HIS A 351 12.51 -17.64 9.17
C HIS A 351 12.17 -16.16 8.96
N VAL A 352 10.88 -15.87 8.83
CA VAL A 352 10.36 -14.51 8.68
C VAL A 352 9.13 -14.34 9.57
N GLU A 353 9.07 -13.23 10.28
CA GLU A 353 7.91 -12.79 11.06
C GLU A 353 7.32 -11.53 10.44
N ILE A 354 5.99 -11.51 10.26
CA ILE A 354 5.25 -10.35 9.78
C ILE A 354 4.48 -9.78 10.97
N LEU A 355 4.93 -8.64 11.48
CA LEU A 355 4.47 -8.03 12.72
C LEU A 355 3.34 -7.02 12.44
N PRO A 356 2.14 -7.19 13.01
CA PRO A 356 1.14 -6.13 13.01
C PRO A 356 1.57 -4.98 13.93
N LYS A 357 1.13 -3.75 13.64
CA LYS A 357 1.39 -2.60 14.51
C LYS A 357 0.63 -2.72 15.84
N CYS A 358 1.34 -2.52 16.95
CA CYS A 358 0.77 -2.58 18.28
C CYS A 358 0.55 -1.18 18.88
N MET A 359 -0.45 -0.45 18.38
CA MET A 359 -0.71 0.95 18.75
C MET A 359 -2.19 1.18 19.11
N LYS A 360 -2.49 2.21 19.91
CA LYS A 360 -3.84 2.73 20.16
C LYS A 360 -4.28 3.70 19.08
N ALA A 361 -3.38 4.56 18.60
CA ALA A 361 -3.64 5.50 17.52
C ALA A 361 -4.26 4.77 16.31
N ASN A 362 -5.19 5.43 15.63
CA ASN A 362 -5.94 4.85 14.51
C ASN A 362 -5.76 5.66 13.22
N ASN A 363 -4.49 5.76 12.80
CA ASN A 363 -4.05 6.46 11.60
C ASN A 363 -3.49 5.47 10.56
N GLU A 364 -3.07 5.97 9.41
CA GLU A 364 -2.53 5.16 8.31
C GLU A 364 -1.32 4.31 8.71
N LEU A 365 -0.46 4.78 9.61
CA LEU A 365 0.73 4.06 10.05
C LEU A 365 0.32 2.78 10.76
N SER A 366 -0.69 2.88 11.62
CA SER A 366 -1.15 1.76 12.43
C SER A 366 -2.11 0.80 11.70
N ARG A 367 -2.70 1.24 10.58
CA ARG A 367 -3.75 0.52 9.84
C ARG A 367 -3.19 -0.21 8.62
N PHE A 368 -2.29 0.43 7.87
CA PHE A 368 -1.89 -0.02 6.52
C PHE A 368 -0.39 -0.28 6.39
N ARG A 369 0.33 -0.34 7.53
CA ARG A 369 1.74 -0.69 7.58
C ARG A 369 1.99 -1.87 8.53
N TYR A 370 3.13 -2.52 8.36
CA TYR A 370 3.54 -3.67 9.16
C TYR A 370 5.07 -3.70 9.33
N GLY A 371 5.56 -4.46 10.31
CA GLY A 371 6.99 -4.73 10.49
C GLY A 371 7.36 -6.12 9.97
N VAL A 372 8.64 -6.32 9.67
CA VAL A 372 9.20 -7.61 9.25
C VAL A 372 10.44 -7.90 10.06
N VAL A 373 10.55 -9.12 10.57
CA VAL A 373 11.81 -9.64 11.11
C VAL A 373 12.27 -10.79 10.22
N ILE A 374 13.47 -10.68 9.67
CA ILE A 374 14.13 -11.73 8.91
C ILE A 374 15.18 -12.35 9.81
N HIS A 375 15.12 -13.66 10.00
CA HIS A 375 16.12 -14.43 10.73
C HIS A 375 17.01 -15.16 9.72
N PHE A 376 18.32 -14.93 9.80
CA PHE A 376 19.28 -15.56 8.89
C PHE A 376 19.80 -16.88 9.46
N ASN A 377 20.17 -17.81 8.59
CA ASN A 377 20.75 -19.08 8.99
C ASN A 377 22.14 -18.86 9.59
N ARG A 378 22.30 -19.12 10.88
CA ARG A 378 23.58 -19.04 11.60
C ARG A 378 23.84 -20.31 12.39
N GLN A 379 25.10 -20.74 12.44
CA GLN A 379 25.49 -21.99 13.11
C GLN A 379 25.26 -21.95 14.64
N SER A 380 25.29 -20.76 15.24
CA SER A 380 25.01 -20.52 16.65
C SER A 380 23.52 -20.65 17.02
N ASP A 381 22.60 -20.54 16.04
CA ASP A 381 21.15 -20.47 16.28
C ASP A 381 20.45 -21.85 16.27
N ALA A 382 21.24 -22.94 16.30
CA ALA A 382 20.74 -24.32 16.36
C ALA A 382 19.87 -24.63 17.59
N THR A 383 19.77 -23.72 18.56
CA THR A 383 19.01 -23.86 19.79
C THR A 383 17.63 -23.17 19.78
N LEU A 384 17.34 -22.27 18.83
CA LEU A 384 16.05 -21.57 18.72
C LEU A 384 15.18 -22.20 17.63
N ALA A 385 14.65 -23.40 17.92
CA ALA A 385 13.76 -24.10 17.02
C ALA A 385 12.45 -23.31 16.79
N VAL A 386 12.19 -22.94 15.53
CA VAL A 386 10.89 -22.38 15.12
C VAL A 386 9.82 -23.45 15.24
N ARG A 387 8.92 -23.29 16.22
CA ARG A 387 7.89 -24.26 16.55
C ARG A 387 6.80 -24.26 15.47
N GLY A 388 6.52 -25.45 14.94
CA GLY A 388 5.25 -25.69 14.25
C GLY A 388 4.14 -25.88 15.26
N ILE A 389 2.92 -25.51 14.90
CA ILE A 389 1.74 -25.94 15.64
C ILE A 389 1.33 -27.26 15.00
N ASP A 390 1.88 -28.39 15.42
CA ASP A 390 1.46 -29.66 14.80
C ASP A 390 0.01 -29.98 15.20
N ALA A 391 -0.78 -30.51 14.26
CA ALA A 391 -2.18 -30.89 14.48
C ALA A 391 -2.37 -31.91 15.62
N ALA A 392 -1.30 -32.58 16.06
CA ALA A 392 -1.33 -33.56 17.14
C ALA A 392 -1.28 -32.95 18.55
N ASN A 393 -0.74 -31.73 18.72
CA ASN A 393 -0.43 -31.16 20.04
C ASN A 393 -0.92 -29.72 20.26
N GLY A 394 -1.39 -29.02 19.22
CA GLY A 394 -1.91 -27.65 19.32
C GLY A 394 -3.33 -27.52 18.81
N GLU A 395 -4.18 -26.89 19.60
CA GLU A 395 -5.57 -26.60 19.24
C GLU A 395 -5.61 -25.45 18.21
N ARG A 396 -6.54 -25.54 17.25
CA ARG A 396 -6.73 -24.54 16.19
C ARG A 396 -8.19 -24.09 16.16
N LEU A 397 -8.37 -22.78 16.12
CA LEU A 397 -9.66 -22.12 16.01
C LEU A 397 -9.62 -21.11 14.88
N ASP A 398 -10.76 -20.90 14.24
CA ASP A 398 -10.95 -19.80 13.31
C ASP A 398 -11.95 -18.82 13.94
N PHE A 399 -11.51 -17.58 14.16
CA PHE A 399 -12.22 -16.59 14.97
C PHE A 399 -13.62 -16.29 14.43
N VAL A 400 -13.74 -16.18 13.11
CA VAL A 400 -15.02 -15.83 12.46
C VAL A 400 -15.97 -17.01 12.45
N SER A 401 -15.52 -18.19 12.03
CA SER A 401 -16.39 -19.38 11.92
C SER A 401 -16.83 -19.93 13.27
N GLU A 402 -16.02 -19.77 14.31
CA GLU A 402 -16.36 -20.11 15.70
C GLU A 402 -17.23 -19.01 16.37
N GLY A 403 -17.47 -17.88 15.69
CA GLY A 403 -18.27 -16.78 16.21
C GLY A 403 -17.66 -16.13 17.45
N LEU A 404 -16.33 -16.05 17.51
CA LEU A 404 -15.62 -15.50 18.66
C LEU A 404 -15.75 -13.98 18.72
N ASP A 405 -15.72 -13.48 19.95
CA ASP A 405 -15.42 -12.11 20.32
C ASP A 405 -14.39 -12.13 21.46
N MET A 406 -14.09 -10.98 22.06
CA MET A 406 -13.11 -10.88 23.14
C MET A 406 -13.46 -11.79 24.34
N GLU A 407 -14.73 -11.85 24.73
CA GLU A 407 -15.17 -12.62 25.89
C GLU A 407 -15.21 -14.11 25.57
N ALA A 408 -15.75 -14.50 24.41
CA ALA A 408 -15.76 -15.88 23.95
C ALA A 408 -14.33 -16.43 23.80
N LEU A 409 -13.40 -15.64 23.27
CA LEU A 409 -11.99 -16.01 23.18
C LEU A 409 -11.36 -16.18 24.57
N TYR A 410 -11.62 -15.26 25.51
CA TYR A 410 -11.16 -15.38 26.89
C TYR A 410 -11.67 -16.68 27.55
N GLN A 411 -12.96 -16.98 27.43
CA GLN A 411 -13.56 -18.22 27.96
C GLN A 411 -12.96 -19.46 27.30
N ARG A 412 -12.69 -19.41 25.99
CA ARG A 412 -12.06 -20.50 25.26
C ARG A 412 -10.64 -20.77 25.74
N LEU A 413 -9.85 -19.73 25.99
CA LEU A 413 -8.49 -19.85 26.54
C LEU A 413 -8.51 -20.42 27.97
N GLN A 414 -9.45 -20.00 28.81
CA GLN A 414 -9.61 -20.54 30.18
C GLN A 414 -9.98 -22.03 30.17
N ALA A 415 -10.87 -22.43 29.27
CA ALA A 415 -11.34 -23.80 29.16
C ALA A 415 -10.38 -24.72 28.39
N SER A 416 -9.43 -24.17 27.62
CA SER A 416 -8.55 -24.98 26.79
C SER A 416 -7.56 -25.76 27.66
N PRO A 417 -7.49 -27.10 27.48
CA PRO A 417 -6.45 -27.90 28.12
C PRO A 417 -5.09 -27.75 27.42
N SER A 418 -5.02 -27.05 26.28
CA SER A 418 -3.81 -26.90 25.47
C SER A 418 -2.93 -25.76 25.99
N ASP A 419 -1.64 -26.03 26.07
CA ASP A 419 -0.63 -25.01 26.34
C ASP A 419 -0.29 -24.17 25.10
N THR A 420 -0.84 -24.49 23.92
CA THR A 420 -0.67 -23.71 22.69
C THR A 420 -1.93 -23.77 21.83
N LEU A 421 -2.43 -22.60 21.43
CA LEU A 421 -3.65 -22.41 20.66
C LEU A 421 -3.39 -21.44 19.50
N LEU A 422 -3.66 -21.87 18.27
CA LEU A 422 -3.75 -20.98 17.11
C LEU A 422 -5.17 -20.47 16.97
N VAL A 423 -5.33 -19.16 16.90
CA VAL A 423 -6.58 -18.49 16.52
C VAL A 423 -6.32 -17.77 15.21
N SER A 424 -6.89 -18.28 14.13
CA SER A 424 -6.76 -17.68 12.81
C SER A 424 -7.90 -16.75 12.45
N ASN A 425 -7.69 -15.93 11.43
CA ASN A 425 -8.74 -15.14 10.77
C ASN A 425 -9.43 -14.16 11.74
N ILE A 426 -8.66 -13.52 12.60
CA ILE A 426 -9.13 -12.50 13.55
C ILE A 426 -9.28 -11.18 12.78
N PRO A 427 -10.49 -10.65 12.56
CA PRO A 427 -10.64 -9.35 11.91
C PRO A 427 -9.99 -8.27 12.75
N ASN A 428 -9.12 -7.46 12.15
CA ASN A 428 -8.46 -6.36 12.82
C ASN A 428 -9.41 -5.16 12.92
N VAL A 429 -9.68 -4.65 14.13
CA VAL A 429 -10.57 -3.48 14.33
C VAL A 429 -10.14 -2.27 13.50
N LYS A 430 -8.84 -2.15 13.20
CA LYS A 430 -8.25 -1.01 12.49
C LYS A 430 -8.52 -0.98 10.99
N THR A 431 -8.79 -2.14 10.38
CA THR A 431 -8.91 -2.30 8.92
C THR A 431 -10.20 -2.99 8.50
N SER A 432 -10.86 -3.73 9.38
CA SER A 432 -12.04 -4.55 9.07
C SER A 432 -13.20 -3.72 8.50
N VAL A 433 -13.43 -2.51 9.03
CA VAL A 433 -14.46 -1.60 8.53
C VAL A 433 -14.17 -1.17 7.10
N ASP A 434 -12.95 -0.68 6.80
CA ASP A 434 -12.58 -0.24 5.45
C ASP A 434 -12.58 -1.40 4.46
N SER A 435 -12.09 -2.56 4.90
CA SER A 435 -12.08 -3.79 4.11
C SER A 435 -13.49 -4.21 3.72
N ARG A 436 -14.46 -4.09 4.64
CA ARG A 436 -15.87 -4.39 4.35
C ARG A 436 -16.49 -3.35 3.44
N LEU A 437 -16.27 -2.07 3.69
CA LEU A 437 -16.81 -1.00 2.83
C LEU A 437 -16.27 -1.10 1.41
N TYR A 438 -14.97 -1.37 1.26
CA TYR A 438 -14.34 -1.61 -0.03
C TYR A 438 -14.93 -2.85 -0.72
N ALA A 439 -15.10 -3.96 0.00
CA ALA A 439 -15.74 -5.18 -0.53
C ALA A 439 -17.17 -4.92 -1.05
N ILE A 440 -17.99 -4.17 -0.29
CA ILE A 440 -19.35 -3.77 -0.69
C ILE A 440 -19.31 -2.89 -1.94
N ALA A 441 -18.41 -1.89 -2.00
CA ALA A 441 -18.32 -0.96 -3.12
C ALA A 441 -17.86 -1.61 -4.44
N THR A 442 -17.20 -2.76 -4.35
CA THR A 442 -16.60 -3.48 -5.49
C THR A 442 -17.31 -4.79 -5.82
N GLY A 443 -18.26 -5.23 -4.99
CA GLY A 443 -19.01 -6.48 -5.22
C GLY A 443 -18.13 -7.73 -5.13
N LEU A 444 -17.06 -7.70 -4.34
CA LEU A 444 -16.19 -8.86 -4.17
C LEU A 444 -16.91 -10.00 -3.44
N GLU A 445 -16.67 -11.24 -3.87
CA GLU A 445 -17.27 -12.46 -3.30
C GLU A 445 -17.08 -12.55 -1.78
N GLY A 446 -18.12 -13.01 -1.07
CA GLY A 446 -18.14 -13.09 0.41
C GLY A 446 -18.60 -11.81 1.11
N SER A 447 -18.89 -10.73 0.37
CA SER A 447 -19.85 -9.77 0.87
C SER A 447 -21.22 -10.44 0.83
N ASP A 448 -21.78 -10.79 2.00
CA ASP A 448 -23.23 -10.99 2.10
C ASP A 448 -23.88 -9.87 1.28
N ASP A 449 -24.79 -10.22 0.36
CA ASP A 449 -25.55 -9.26 -0.42
C ASP A 449 -26.37 -8.43 0.56
N ASP A 450 -25.73 -7.43 1.17
CA ASP A 450 -26.30 -6.60 2.22
C ASP A 450 -27.38 -5.68 1.62
N GLY A 451 -27.65 -5.78 0.31
CA GLY A 451 -28.73 -5.11 -0.40
C GLY A 451 -28.57 -3.59 -0.48
N TYR A 452 -27.37 -3.06 -0.22
CA TYR A 452 -27.13 -1.62 -0.27
C TYR A 452 -27.20 -1.12 -1.71
N ASP A 453 -28.00 -0.09 -1.94
CA ASP A 453 -27.88 0.72 -3.15
C ASP A 453 -26.61 1.58 -3.05
N ILE A 454 -25.49 1.05 -3.52
CA ILE A 454 -24.15 1.70 -3.51
C ILE A 454 -24.06 2.94 -4.42
N GLN A 455 -25.13 3.27 -5.14
CA GLN A 455 -25.26 4.54 -5.87
C GLN A 455 -26.05 5.58 -5.07
N SER A 456 -26.76 5.18 -4.01
CA SER A 456 -27.58 6.07 -3.20
C SER A 456 -26.74 6.83 -2.15
N PRO A 457 -26.93 8.15 -2.00
CA PRO A 457 -26.33 8.90 -0.90
C PRO A 457 -26.71 8.30 0.46
N GLY A 458 -25.71 7.93 1.28
CA GLY A 458 -25.92 7.38 2.62
C GLY A 458 -25.73 5.87 2.76
N TRP A 459 -25.30 5.17 1.69
CA TRP A 459 -24.91 3.76 1.78
C TRP A 459 -23.68 3.57 2.71
N ILE A 460 -22.72 4.50 2.69
CA ILE A 460 -21.48 4.42 3.51
C ILE A 460 -21.79 4.40 5.01
N PRO A 461 -22.55 5.35 5.61
CA PRO A 461 -22.86 5.29 7.04
C PRO A 461 -23.64 4.03 7.44
N ALA A 462 -24.51 3.52 6.58
CA ALA A 462 -25.28 2.30 6.86
C ALA A 462 -24.37 1.07 6.88
N ALA A 463 -23.55 0.90 5.85
CA ALA A 463 -22.58 -0.18 5.75
C ALA A 463 -21.52 -0.12 6.86
N ARG A 464 -21.06 1.09 7.22
CA ARG A 464 -20.11 1.31 8.32
C ARG A 464 -20.67 0.82 9.65
N ARG A 465 -21.89 1.24 10.02
CA ARG A 465 -22.55 0.77 11.26
C ARG A 465 -22.77 -0.74 11.30
N ALA A 466 -23.02 -1.36 10.15
CA ALA A 466 -23.14 -2.82 10.08
C ALA A 466 -21.79 -3.51 10.26
N ALA A 467 -20.73 -2.97 9.66
CA ALA A 467 -19.36 -3.48 9.81
C ALA A 467 -18.86 -3.36 11.25
N GLU A 468 -19.09 -2.21 11.91
CA GLU A 468 -18.69 -1.95 13.31
C GLU A 468 -19.35 -2.89 14.33
N ARG A 469 -20.45 -3.56 13.99
CA ARG A 469 -21.11 -4.54 14.86
C ARG A 469 -20.53 -5.94 14.74
N ARG A 470 -19.70 -6.21 13.73
CA ARG A 470 -19.07 -7.52 13.58
C ARG A 470 -17.92 -7.65 14.59
N PRO A 471 -17.77 -8.82 15.23
CA PRO A 471 -16.64 -9.07 16.12
C PRO A 471 -15.30 -8.86 15.41
N ALA A 472 -14.41 -8.12 16.06
CA ALA A 472 -13.05 -7.84 15.62
C ALA A 472 -12.20 -7.59 16.87
N MET A 473 -10.88 -7.73 16.76
CA MET A 473 -9.95 -7.44 17.86
C MET A 473 -8.77 -6.59 17.39
N SER A 474 -8.30 -5.69 18.26
CA SER A 474 -7.02 -5.03 18.15
C SER A 474 -5.89 -5.90 18.71
N THR A 475 -4.66 -5.58 18.32
CA THR A 475 -3.44 -6.16 18.89
C THR A 475 -3.37 -5.97 20.42
N LEU A 476 -3.83 -4.82 20.93
CA LEU A 476 -3.86 -4.53 22.37
C LEU A 476 -4.92 -5.35 23.12
N GLU A 477 -6.09 -5.60 22.53
CA GLU A 477 -7.10 -6.47 23.12
C GLU A 477 -6.65 -7.94 23.14
N LEU A 478 -5.92 -8.38 22.11
CA LEU A 478 -5.32 -9.72 22.08
C LEU A 478 -4.27 -9.88 23.20
N LEU A 479 -3.44 -8.85 23.42
CA LEU A 479 -2.50 -8.82 24.54
C LEU A 479 -3.22 -8.84 25.91
N ASP A 480 -4.29 -8.07 26.08
CA ASP A 480 -5.09 -8.07 27.32
C ASP A 480 -5.73 -9.44 27.58
N VAL A 481 -6.36 -10.04 26.58
CA VAL A 481 -6.98 -11.37 26.69
C VAL A 481 -5.94 -12.44 27.01
N ALA A 482 -4.77 -12.40 26.38
CA ALA A 482 -3.66 -13.30 26.70
C ALA A 482 -3.24 -13.15 28.17
N HIS A 483 -2.96 -11.92 28.60
CA HIS A 483 -2.52 -11.63 29.97
C HIS A 483 -3.56 -12.09 31.01
N ARG A 484 -4.84 -11.76 30.82
CA ARG A 484 -5.94 -12.17 31.71
C ARG A 484 -6.14 -13.68 31.76
N SER A 485 -5.78 -14.39 30.69
CA SER A 485 -5.91 -15.85 30.61
C SER A 485 -4.65 -16.62 31.04
N GLY A 486 -3.59 -15.92 31.44
CA GLY A 486 -2.31 -16.54 31.81
C GLY A 486 -1.54 -17.08 30.60
N TYR A 487 -1.91 -16.67 29.39
CA TYR A 487 -1.19 -16.96 28.15
C TYR A 487 -0.27 -15.80 27.78
N ARG A 488 0.74 -16.10 26.97
CA ARG A 488 1.43 -15.12 26.13
C ARG A 488 0.84 -15.21 24.73
N VAL A 489 1.01 -14.17 23.92
CA VAL A 489 0.53 -14.17 22.53
C VAL A 489 1.63 -13.70 21.58
N VAL A 490 1.78 -14.40 20.46
CA VAL A 490 2.49 -13.92 19.27
C VAL A 490 1.44 -13.69 18.19
N MET A 491 1.56 -12.59 17.44
CA MET A 491 0.60 -12.21 16.40
C MET A 491 1.31 -12.16 15.05
N SER A 492 0.58 -12.47 13.98
CA SER A 492 1.08 -12.36 12.63
C SER A 492 0.08 -11.69 11.70
N ALA A 493 0.60 -10.80 10.86
CA ALA A 493 -0.10 -10.21 9.73
C ALA A 493 0.34 -10.86 8.40
N ALA A 494 0.86 -12.09 8.41
CA ALA A 494 1.40 -12.76 7.22
C ALA A 494 0.35 -13.02 6.12
N ARG A 495 -0.94 -13.07 6.48
CA ARG A 495 -2.06 -13.40 5.56
C ARG A 495 -2.94 -12.20 5.22
N GLN A 496 -2.37 -10.99 5.19
CA GLN A 496 -3.15 -9.77 4.89
C GLN A 496 -3.91 -9.84 3.57
N PHE A 497 -3.38 -10.51 2.53
CA PHE A 497 -4.01 -10.62 1.23
C PHE A 497 -5.29 -11.48 1.30
N SER A 498 -5.17 -12.70 1.82
CA SER A 498 -6.29 -13.64 1.91
C SER A 498 -7.32 -13.27 2.99
N GLN A 499 -6.89 -12.59 4.07
CA GLN A 499 -7.75 -12.19 5.19
C GLN A 499 -8.17 -10.72 5.17
N ARG A 500 -7.83 -9.96 4.13
CA ARG A 500 -8.13 -8.51 4.02
C ARG A 500 -7.71 -7.73 5.27
N GLY A 501 -6.48 -7.94 5.71
CA GLY A 501 -5.93 -7.24 6.89
C GLY A 501 -6.25 -7.88 8.23
N GLY A 502 -6.88 -9.06 8.23
CA GLY A 502 -7.01 -9.92 9.41
C GLY A 502 -5.66 -10.37 9.97
N LEU A 503 -5.70 -10.88 11.20
CA LEU A 503 -4.57 -11.35 11.96
C LEU A 503 -4.71 -12.83 12.31
N ASP A 504 -3.57 -13.47 12.52
CA ASP A 504 -3.48 -14.73 13.23
C ASP A 504 -2.77 -14.52 14.56
N ALA A 505 -3.18 -15.26 15.60
CA ALA A 505 -2.57 -15.19 16.91
C ALA A 505 -2.31 -16.58 17.47
N ILE A 506 -1.13 -16.77 18.07
CA ILE A 506 -0.77 -17.99 18.79
C ILE A 506 -0.70 -17.64 20.27
N PHE A 507 -1.61 -18.19 21.04
CA PHE A 507 -1.59 -18.13 22.49
C PHE A 507 -0.81 -19.32 23.02
N TYR A 508 0.15 -19.09 23.90
CA TYR A 508 0.93 -20.18 24.50
C TYR A 508 1.26 -19.96 25.98
N LYS A 509 1.36 -21.07 26.72
CA LYS A 509 1.83 -21.14 28.12
C LYS A 509 3.30 -21.56 28.08
N GLY A 510 4.20 -20.71 28.59
CA GLY A 510 5.62 -21.00 28.64
C GLY A 510 6.42 -19.88 29.28
N HIS A 511 7.51 -20.26 29.97
CA HIS A 511 8.55 -19.33 30.40
C HIS A 511 9.56 -19.15 29.27
N ASP A 512 10.07 -17.93 29.09
CA ASP A 512 11.23 -17.69 28.22
C ASP A 512 12.36 -18.64 28.66
N ILE A 513 12.98 -19.34 27.72
CA ILE A 513 14.10 -20.23 28.03
C ILE A 513 15.25 -19.34 28.47
N MET A 514 15.40 -19.17 29.78
CA MET A 514 16.60 -18.63 30.40
C MET A 514 17.72 -19.65 30.18
N THR A 515 18.55 -19.47 29.15
CA THR A 515 19.74 -20.29 28.94
C THR A 515 20.76 -19.95 30.01
N LYS A 516 20.73 -20.68 31.14
CA LYS A 516 21.84 -20.72 32.10
C LYS A 516 22.97 -21.56 31.52
N ASN A 517 23.76 -21.02 30.61
CA ASN A 517 25.10 -21.51 30.35
C ASN A 517 26.01 -20.29 30.17
N SER A 518 27.11 -20.28 30.93
CA SER A 518 28.15 -19.24 31.02
C SER A 518 27.71 -17.84 31.45
N GLY A 519 27.58 -17.61 32.77
CA GLY A 519 27.95 -16.36 33.47
C GLY A 519 27.36 -15.00 33.05
N GLU A 520 26.59 -14.93 31.97
CA GLU A 520 26.07 -13.73 31.35
C GLU A 520 24.55 -13.89 31.21
N GLU A 521 23.81 -13.01 31.87
CA GLU A 521 22.35 -12.95 31.84
C GLU A 521 21.91 -12.44 30.45
N HIS A 522 21.74 -13.36 29.50
CA HIS A 522 21.13 -13.03 28.21
C HIS A 522 19.62 -13.16 28.29
N ALA A 523 18.90 -12.16 27.77
CA ALA A 523 17.46 -12.22 27.57
C ALA A 523 17.11 -13.50 26.79
N GLY A 524 16.40 -14.42 27.44
CA GLY A 524 16.01 -15.72 26.87
C GLY A 524 15.26 -15.53 25.56
N GLY A 525 15.72 -16.21 24.51
CA GLY A 525 15.14 -16.09 23.17
C GLY A 525 13.62 -16.34 23.19
N LEU A 526 12.85 -15.38 22.68
CA LEU A 526 11.42 -15.50 22.50
C LEU A 526 11.11 -16.76 21.68
N THR A 527 10.08 -17.50 22.10
CA THR A 527 9.63 -18.69 21.34
C THR A 527 9.08 -18.25 19.99
N ARG A 528 9.72 -18.69 18.91
CA ARG A 528 9.32 -18.40 17.52
C ARG A 528 8.33 -19.45 17.02
N PHE A 529 7.32 -19.01 16.26
CA PHE A 529 6.30 -19.89 15.71
C PHE A 529 6.18 -19.74 14.19
N ARG A 530 5.91 -20.85 13.51
CA ARG A 530 5.52 -20.84 12.10
C ARG A 530 4.02 -20.55 11.98
N PHE A 531 3.69 -19.37 11.46
CA PHE A 531 2.33 -19.01 11.08
C PHE A 531 1.97 -19.54 9.69
N PRO A 532 0.68 -19.76 9.40
CA PRO A 532 0.22 -19.90 8.03
C PRO A 532 0.54 -18.66 7.20
N THR A 533 0.83 -18.85 5.91
CA THR A 533 1.15 -17.79 4.95
C THR A 533 0.26 -17.91 3.73
N ASP A 534 0.23 -16.88 2.88
CA ASP A 534 -0.60 -16.88 1.66
C ASP A 534 0.17 -16.45 0.40
N HIS A 535 1.49 -16.62 0.36
CA HIS A 535 2.31 -16.39 -0.83
C HIS A 535 2.28 -17.55 -1.85
N ALA A 536 2.01 -18.77 -1.39
CA ALA A 536 2.12 -19.96 -2.22
C ALA A 536 1.16 -19.91 -3.42
N GLY A 537 1.69 -20.13 -4.63
CA GLY A 537 0.91 -20.11 -5.88
C GLY A 537 0.60 -18.71 -6.44
N ARG A 538 1.03 -17.63 -5.76
CA ARG A 538 0.95 -16.27 -6.29
C ARG A 538 2.18 -15.96 -7.14
N ASP A 539 1.97 -15.13 -8.16
CA ASP A 539 3.06 -14.64 -8.99
C ASP A 539 3.91 -13.64 -8.20
N MET A 540 5.22 -13.86 -8.18
CA MET A 540 6.19 -13.05 -7.45
C MET A 540 6.23 -11.61 -7.93
N ASP A 541 5.96 -11.35 -9.21
CA ASP A 541 5.97 -9.99 -9.76
C ASP A 541 4.75 -9.17 -9.32
N THR A 542 3.77 -9.81 -8.66
CA THR A 542 2.58 -9.15 -8.10
C THR A 542 2.70 -8.80 -6.62
N LEU A 543 3.82 -9.15 -5.98
CA LEU A 543 4.02 -8.96 -4.54
C LEU A 543 4.63 -7.60 -4.19
N THR A 544 4.94 -6.77 -5.19
CA THR A 544 5.24 -5.34 -4.99
C THR A 544 4.57 -4.48 -6.05
N THR A 545 4.42 -3.17 -5.78
CA THR A 545 4.19 -2.21 -6.87
C THR A 545 5.43 -2.09 -7.76
N HIS A 546 5.23 -1.49 -8.93
CA HIS A 546 6.29 -1.16 -9.88
C HIS A 546 6.34 0.36 -10.09
N PRO A 547 6.87 1.15 -9.14
CA PRO A 547 6.71 2.60 -9.19
C PRO A 547 7.41 3.24 -10.39
N MET A 548 8.53 2.66 -10.84
CA MET A 548 9.20 3.09 -12.08
C MET A 548 8.30 2.88 -13.31
N ARG A 549 7.57 1.76 -13.37
CA ARG A 549 6.58 1.51 -14.43
C ARG A 549 5.40 2.46 -14.38
N LEU A 550 4.94 2.80 -13.17
CA LEU A 550 3.89 3.81 -12.98
C LEU A 550 4.35 5.20 -13.44
N GLN A 551 5.59 5.59 -13.12
CA GLN A 551 6.16 6.87 -13.53
C GLN A 551 6.32 6.96 -15.06
N ALA A 552 6.88 5.92 -15.70
CA ALA A 552 6.99 5.87 -17.15
C ALA A 552 5.61 6.00 -17.83
N LYS A 553 4.61 5.25 -17.32
CA LYS A 553 3.21 5.36 -17.78
C LYS A 553 2.65 6.78 -17.63
N ARG A 554 2.94 7.50 -16.54
CA ARG A 554 2.51 8.90 -16.38
C ARG A 554 3.14 9.82 -17.43
N THR A 555 4.44 9.74 -17.62
CA THR A 555 5.15 10.56 -18.61
C THR A 555 4.57 10.35 -20.01
N ILE A 556 4.23 9.11 -20.35
CA ILE A 556 3.52 8.77 -21.58
C ILE A 556 2.14 9.44 -21.61
N VAL A 557 1.31 9.26 -20.58
CA VAL A 557 -0.03 9.86 -20.51
C VAL A 557 0.02 11.39 -20.61
N GLU A 558 0.95 12.05 -19.94
CA GLU A 558 1.14 13.50 -20.00
C GLU A 558 1.53 13.96 -21.41
N ARG A 559 2.49 13.29 -22.04
CA ARG A 559 2.89 13.55 -23.43
C ARG A 559 1.71 13.36 -24.39
N LEU A 560 0.92 12.30 -24.22
CA LEU A 560 -0.28 12.04 -25.03
C LEU A 560 -1.35 13.11 -24.82
N LYS A 561 -1.58 13.55 -23.58
CA LYS A 561 -2.50 14.66 -23.29
C LYS A 561 -2.04 15.96 -23.94
N GLN A 562 -0.75 16.27 -23.90
CA GLN A 562 -0.19 17.44 -24.58
C GLN A 562 -0.38 17.35 -26.10
N SER A 563 -0.09 16.20 -26.72
CA SER A 563 -0.33 15.99 -28.16
C SER A 563 -1.80 16.16 -28.53
N LEU A 564 -2.71 15.61 -27.72
CA LEU A 564 -4.16 15.76 -27.94
C LEU A 564 -4.62 17.21 -27.77
N GLN A 565 -4.13 17.93 -26.75
CA GLN A 565 -4.46 19.34 -26.52
C GLN A 565 -3.92 20.26 -27.62
N ALA A 566 -2.85 19.88 -28.31
CA ALA A 566 -2.32 20.63 -29.44
C ALA A 566 -3.21 20.52 -30.70
N GLU A 567 -3.94 19.40 -30.86
CA GLU A 567 -4.73 19.10 -32.07
C GLU A 567 -6.26 19.16 -31.88
N LEU A 568 -6.73 19.15 -30.62
CA LEU A 568 -8.14 19.09 -30.26
C LEU A 568 -8.55 20.21 -29.28
N PRO A 569 -9.78 20.73 -29.41
CA PRO A 569 -10.42 21.51 -28.36
C PRO A 569 -10.47 20.76 -27.02
N VAL A 570 -10.36 21.48 -25.90
CA VAL A 570 -10.29 20.91 -24.54
C VAL A 570 -11.41 19.90 -24.23
N HIS A 571 -12.63 20.15 -24.69
CA HIS A 571 -13.78 19.27 -24.45
C HIS A 571 -13.75 17.93 -25.23
N LEU A 572 -12.88 17.80 -26.23
CA LEU A 572 -12.66 16.54 -26.96
C LEU A 572 -11.45 15.76 -26.44
N VAL A 573 -10.65 16.35 -25.55
CA VAL A 573 -9.53 15.65 -24.93
C VAL A 573 -10.11 14.64 -23.93
N PRO A 574 -9.72 13.36 -23.99
CA PRO A 574 -10.16 12.36 -23.04
C PRO A 574 -9.85 12.78 -21.60
N ARG A 575 -10.84 12.59 -20.73
CA ARG A 575 -10.72 12.89 -19.30
C ARG A 575 -9.63 12.04 -18.66
N GLN A 576 -9.61 10.75 -19.00
CA GLN A 576 -8.61 9.79 -18.58
C GLN A 576 -8.05 9.02 -19.79
N ILE A 577 -6.75 8.71 -19.70
CA ILE A 577 -6.04 7.84 -20.62
C ILE A 577 -5.43 6.72 -19.77
N HIS A 578 -5.86 5.49 -20.01
CA HIS A 578 -5.45 4.30 -19.29
C HIS A 578 -4.43 3.53 -20.13
N VAL A 579 -3.28 3.21 -19.54
CA VAL A 579 -2.26 2.36 -20.18
C VAL A 579 -2.44 0.92 -19.71
N VAL A 580 -2.96 0.07 -20.60
CA VAL A 580 -3.28 -1.34 -20.35
C VAL A 580 -2.29 -2.25 -21.07
N GLU A 581 -2.10 -3.47 -20.58
CA GLU A 581 -1.15 -4.45 -21.16
C GLU A 581 -1.68 -5.04 -22.48
N GLU A 582 -2.97 -5.34 -22.53
CA GLU A 582 -3.64 -5.80 -23.73
C GLU A 582 -5.01 -5.11 -23.84
N LEU A 583 -5.36 -4.67 -25.04
CA LEU A 583 -6.75 -4.29 -25.33
C LEU A 583 -7.58 -5.57 -25.56
N PRO A 584 -8.79 -5.67 -25.01
CA PRO A 584 -9.65 -6.82 -25.26
C PRO A 584 -9.88 -7.04 -26.76
N LYS A 585 -9.81 -8.30 -27.22
CA LYS A 585 -10.05 -8.65 -28.63
C LYS A 585 -11.53 -8.43 -28.98
N LEU A 586 -11.81 -7.49 -29.89
CA LEU A 586 -13.16 -7.18 -30.36
C LEU A 586 -13.79 -8.36 -31.13
N GLY A 587 -14.82 -8.98 -30.54
CA GLY A 587 -15.80 -9.80 -31.25
C GLY A 587 -16.93 -8.92 -31.80
N THR A 588 -17.37 -9.18 -33.03
CA THR A 588 -18.09 -8.24 -33.92
C THR A 588 -19.48 -7.73 -33.51
N ASP A 589 -20.00 -7.94 -32.31
CA ASP A 589 -21.40 -7.57 -32.02
C ASP A 589 -21.77 -7.35 -30.53
N GLN A 590 -21.03 -6.53 -29.76
CA GLN A 590 -21.48 -6.23 -28.37
C GLN A 590 -20.91 -4.98 -27.65
N ASP A 591 -20.80 -3.81 -28.30
CA ASP A 591 -20.24 -2.56 -27.70
C ASP A 591 -20.77 -2.17 -26.29
N HIS A 592 -21.98 -2.57 -25.90
CA HIS A 592 -22.56 -2.24 -24.59
C HIS A 592 -22.16 -3.17 -23.43
N SER A 593 -21.80 -4.42 -23.67
CA SER A 593 -21.33 -5.34 -22.62
C SER A 593 -19.87 -5.06 -22.25
N TYR A 594 -19.08 -4.56 -23.20
CA TYR A 594 -17.64 -4.32 -23.06
C TYR A 594 -17.30 -3.08 -22.22
N ALA A 595 -18.12 -2.03 -22.29
CA ALA A 595 -17.97 -0.85 -21.43
C ALA A 595 -18.15 -1.19 -19.93
N CYS A 596 -18.91 -2.25 -19.60
CA CYS A 596 -19.02 -2.74 -18.22
C CYS A 596 -17.77 -3.51 -17.76
N GLN A 597 -17.10 -4.27 -18.63
CA GLN A 597 -15.85 -4.97 -18.29
C GLN A 597 -14.65 -4.01 -18.18
N MET A 598 -14.57 -3.00 -19.05
CA MET A 598 -13.51 -1.98 -19.00
C MET A 598 -13.67 -0.99 -17.83
N ARG A 599 -14.87 -0.87 -17.25
CA ARG A 599 -15.13 -0.09 -16.01
C ARG A 599 -14.73 -0.83 -14.72
N LEU A 600 -14.34 -2.10 -14.82
CA LEU A 600 -13.84 -2.92 -13.71
C LEU A 600 -12.30 -2.91 -13.58
N PHE A 601 -11.60 -2.51 -14.64
CA PHE A 601 -10.17 -2.13 -14.60
C PHE A 601 -10.03 -0.65 -14.24
#